data_AF-A0A9E2C3L1-F1
#
_entry.id   AF-A0A9E2C3L1-F1
#
_cell.length_a   1.000
_cell.length_b   1.000
_cell.length_c   1.000
_cell.angle_alpha   90.00
_cell.angle_beta   90.00
_cell.angle_gamma   90.00
#
_symmetry.space_group_name_H-M   'P 1'
#
loop_
_entity.id
_entity.type
_entity.pdbx_description
1 polymer ?
#
loop_
_entity_poly.entity_id
_entity_poly.type
_entity_poly.pdbx_seq_one_letter_code
_entity_poly.pdbx_strand_id
1 'polypeptide(L)'
;MMLNTKGRLRAVRGMSIALLCVLAQPSFAAEHAGDIEVAAVSDVLHVDPHGQAQVAADGSKIFEADFRDFGGGLYVTDDPGFVAGDGALAGGTQIWYQGLGTLQAWNGSSWVVASSAVAVNILDVLGTYTTFSSVGVTDPVGAIAQVSGAGDIHSHLDFSITGADRDVASAYLITLQLTSRGNGGSLPGPYAMSDAFHIAFNNGLGEPAFESAVGALMAPVPEPQAYALMLAGLSLLGAAMRRAKAG
;
A
#
# COMPACT_ATOMS: atom_id res chain seq x y z
N MET A 1 -3.55 63.51 68.31
CA MET A 1 -3.11 62.42 69.21
C MET A 1 -3.39 61.09 68.52
N MET A 2 -2.40 60.20 68.54
CA MET A 2 -2.25 58.99 67.71
C MET A 2 -3.33 57.91 67.87
N LEU A 3 -3.53 57.10 66.81
CA LEU A 3 -3.62 55.60 66.77
C LEU A 3 -4.28 55.20 65.43
N ASN A 4 -3.53 54.85 64.37
CA ASN A 4 -2.92 53.55 64.06
C ASN A 4 -3.87 52.34 64.22
N THR A 5 -4.33 51.78 63.10
CA THR A 5 -4.52 50.32 62.96
C THR A 5 -4.43 49.90 61.50
N LYS A 6 -3.56 48.92 61.27
CA LYS A 6 -3.23 48.29 59.99
C LYS A 6 -4.31 47.27 59.61
N GLY A 7 -4.74 47.28 58.36
CA GLY A 7 -5.51 46.20 57.74
C GLY A 7 -4.91 45.84 56.39
N ARG A 8 -4.12 44.76 56.35
CA ARG A 8 -3.59 44.16 55.11
C ARG A 8 -4.71 43.45 54.37
N LEU A 9 -4.99 43.81 53.11
CA LEU A 9 -5.68 42.91 52.18
C LEU A 9 -4.75 42.49 51.05
N ARG A 10 -4.72 41.17 50.84
CA ARG A 10 -3.80 40.41 50.03
C ARG A 10 -4.11 40.58 48.54
N ALA A 11 -3.04 40.64 47.73
CA ALA A 11 -3.11 40.58 46.28
C ALA A 11 -3.79 39.29 45.82
N VAL A 12 -4.87 39.42 45.04
CA VAL A 12 -5.46 38.32 44.27
C VAL A 12 -4.65 38.20 42.99
N ARG A 13 -3.84 37.14 42.87
CA ARG A 13 -3.21 36.73 41.62
C ARG A 13 -4.31 36.19 40.70
N GLY A 14 -4.63 36.91 39.63
CA GLY A 14 -5.41 36.40 38.52
C GLY A 14 -4.63 35.28 37.83
N MET A 15 -5.12 34.05 37.94
CA MET A 15 -4.58 32.91 37.23
C MET A 15 -5.39 32.75 35.95
N SER A 16 -4.81 33.19 34.84
CA SER A 16 -5.36 32.99 33.50
C SER A 16 -5.40 31.49 33.20
N ILE A 17 -6.61 30.92 33.11
CA ILE A 17 -6.82 29.59 32.57
C ILE A 17 -6.73 29.72 31.05
N ALA A 18 -5.58 29.34 30.49
CA ALA A 18 -5.46 29.09 29.07
C ALA A 18 -6.23 27.80 28.76
N LEU A 19 -7.42 27.93 28.15
CA LEU A 19 -8.18 26.82 27.62
C LEU A 19 -7.44 26.30 26.38
N LEU A 20 -6.65 25.24 26.56
CA LEU A 20 -6.03 24.50 25.48
C LEU A 20 -7.12 23.65 24.81
N CYS A 21 -7.78 24.20 23.79
CA CYS A 21 -8.59 23.39 22.87
C CYS A 21 -7.63 22.50 22.07
N VAL A 22 -7.37 21.29 22.56
CA VAL A 22 -6.84 20.22 21.75
C VAL A 22 -7.91 19.89 20.72
N LEU A 23 -7.71 20.32 19.47
CA LEU A 23 -8.46 19.79 18.34
C LEU A 23 -8.12 18.30 18.27
N ALA A 24 -8.99 17.45 18.80
CA ALA A 24 -8.98 16.04 18.47
C ALA A 24 -9.29 15.96 16.97
N GLN A 25 -8.27 15.82 16.13
CA GLN A 25 -8.50 15.34 14.78
C GLN A 25 -9.12 13.96 14.94
N PRO A 26 -10.32 13.69 14.37
CA PRO A 26 -10.82 12.32 14.34
C PRO A 26 -9.77 11.49 13.58
N SER A 27 -9.17 10.54 14.27
CA SER A 27 -8.10 9.70 13.73
C SER A 27 -8.71 8.66 12.80
N PHE A 28 -9.04 9.05 11.58
CA PHE A 28 -9.31 8.11 10.47
C PHE A 28 -8.23 7.01 10.43
N ALA A 29 -6.97 7.36 10.72
CA ALA A 29 -5.84 6.42 10.75
C ALA A 29 -5.91 5.29 11.81
N ALA A 30 -6.70 5.41 12.88
CA ALA A 30 -6.73 4.41 13.96
C ALA A 30 -7.78 3.31 13.76
N GLU A 31 -8.83 3.57 12.96
CA GLU A 31 -9.92 2.62 12.71
C GLU A 31 -9.65 1.70 11.52
N HIS A 32 -8.68 2.05 10.67
CA HIS A 32 -8.37 1.40 9.38
C HIS A 32 -6.89 0.98 9.25
N ALA A 33 -6.23 0.68 10.37
CA ALA A 33 -4.80 0.34 10.36
C ALA A 33 -4.56 -0.95 9.55
N GLY A 34 -3.92 -0.82 8.39
CA GLY A 34 -3.67 -1.92 7.46
C GLY A 34 -4.45 -1.82 6.14
N ASP A 35 -5.54 -1.03 6.10
CA ASP A 35 -6.34 -0.85 4.89
C ASP A 35 -5.59 -0.03 3.82
N ILE A 36 -5.93 -0.30 2.57
CA ILE A 36 -5.49 0.46 1.41
C ILE A 36 -6.29 1.75 1.34
N GLU A 37 -5.66 2.86 1.72
CA GLU A 37 -6.26 4.17 1.55
C GLU A 37 -6.33 4.59 0.07
N VAL A 38 -7.47 5.15 -0.32
CA VAL A 38 -7.78 5.58 -1.68
C VAL A 38 -8.26 7.03 -1.66
N ALA A 39 -7.75 7.85 -2.57
CA ALA A 39 -8.26 9.19 -2.82
C ALA A 39 -8.11 9.58 -4.29
N ALA A 40 -8.84 10.61 -4.73
CA ALA A 40 -8.60 11.25 -6.02
C ALA A 40 -7.91 12.60 -5.82
N VAL A 41 -6.80 12.82 -6.53
CA VAL A 41 -6.08 14.11 -6.56
C VAL A 41 -5.89 14.50 -8.02
N SER A 42 -6.38 15.69 -8.39
CA SER A 42 -6.31 16.19 -9.78
C SER A 42 -6.84 15.18 -10.82
N ASP A 43 -7.98 14.56 -10.52
CA ASP A 43 -8.65 13.54 -11.34
C ASP A 43 -7.83 12.24 -11.58
N VAL A 44 -6.84 11.97 -10.74
CA VAL A 44 -6.07 10.71 -10.73
C VAL A 44 -6.32 9.98 -9.42
N LEU A 45 -6.53 8.66 -9.47
CA LEU A 45 -6.59 7.85 -8.24
C LEU A 45 -5.20 7.72 -7.62
N HIS A 46 -5.12 7.89 -6.31
CA HIS A 46 -3.92 7.69 -5.53
C HIS A 46 -4.16 6.62 -4.46
N VAL A 47 -3.15 5.76 -4.31
CA VAL A 47 -3.08 4.74 -3.26
C VAL A 47 -2.17 5.27 -2.17
N ASP A 48 -2.62 5.17 -0.91
CA ASP A 48 -1.90 5.67 0.26
C ASP A 48 -1.50 7.16 0.11
N PRO A 49 -2.48 8.08 -0.05
CA PRO A 49 -2.21 9.51 -0.22
C PRO A 49 -1.49 10.13 0.99
N HIS A 50 -1.59 9.52 2.18
CA HIS A 50 -0.91 9.96 3.39
C HIS A 50 0.50 9.36 3.57
N GLY A 51 0.93 8.48 2.65
CA GLY A 51 2.31 7.99 2.61
C GLY A 51 2.72 7.09 3.78
N GLN A 52 1.78 6.31 4.32
CA GLN A 52 2.02 5.40 5.45
C GLN A 52 2.52 4.02 5.00
N ALA A 53 2.20 3.59 3.77
CA ALA A 53 2.60 2.29 3.27
C ALA A 53 4.10 2.23 2.96
N GLN A 54 4.67 1.04 3.13
CA GLN A 54 6.03 0.76 2.68
C GLN A 54 6.14 0.94 1.16
N VAL A 55 7.34 1.25 0.67
CA VAL A 55 7.57 1.57 -0.74
C VAL A 55 8.66 0.65 -1.29
N ALA A 56 8.35 -0.04 -2.38
CA ALA A 56 9.27 -0.87 -3.12
C ALA A 56 10.34 -0.02 -3.82
N ALA A 57 11.43 -0.65 -4.26
CA ALA A 57 12.53 0.03 -4.94
C ALA A 57 12.12 0.70 -6.27
N ASP A 58 11.03 0.25 -6.89
CA ASP A 58 10.45 0.82 -8.11
C ASP A 58 9.46 1.97 -7.83
N GLY A 59 9.20 2.29 -6.56
CA GLY A 59 8.25 3.32 -6.12
C GLY A 59 6.84 2.81 -5.84
N SER A 60 6.53 1.53 -6.10
CA SER A 60 5.22 0.94 -5.84
C SER A 60 4.94 0.85 -4.34
N LYS A 61 3.70 1.07 -3.92
CA LYS A 61 3.27 0.86 -2.53
C LYS A 61 3.16 -0.63 -2.22
N ILE A 62 3.49 -1.02 -0.99
CA ILE A 62 3.39 -2.41 -0.52
C ILE A 62 2.41 -2.46 0.64
N PHE A 63 1.45 -3.37 0.54
CA PHE A 63 0.53 -3.75 1.61
C PHE A 63 0.74 -5.22 1.94
N GLU A 64 0.42 -5.59 3.17
CA GLU A 64 0.67 -6.92 3.70
C GLU A 64 -0.65 -7.55 4.16
N ALA A 65 -0.74 -8.87 4.01
CA ALA A 65 -1.89 -9.66 4.45
C ALA A 65 -1.44 -11.06 4.85
N ASP A 66 -2.22 -11.73 5.68
CA ASP A 66 -1.97 -13.09 6.12
C ASP A 66 -3.07 -14.02 5.62
N PHE A 67 -2.74 -14.97 4.74
CA PHE A 67 -3.53 -16.18 4.70
C PHE A 67 -3.32 -16.95 6.00
N ARG A 68 -4.33 -17.71 6.44
CA ARG A 68 -4.32 -18.42 7.74
C ARG A 68 -4.51 -17.49 8.94
N ASP A 69 -5.06 -16.30 8.73
CA ASP A 69 -5.59 -15.51 9.82
C ASP A 69 -6.77 -16.23 10.50
N PHE A 70 -7.14 -15.76 11.70
CA PHE A 70 -8.22 -16.38 12.47
C PHE A 70 -9.61 -16.12 11.88
N GLY A 71 -9.78 -15.05 11.08
CA GLY A 71 -11.08 -14.57 10.58
C GLY A 71 -11.54 -15.27 9.29
N GLY A 72 -10.67 -15.36 8.29
CA GLY A 72 -10.91 -15.99 6.99
C GLY A 72 -10.57 -17.48 6.95
N GLY A 73 -9.78 -17.98 7.90
CA GLY A 73 -9.39 -19.38 8.00
C GLY A 73 -8.18 -19.72 7.13
N LEU A 74 -7.99 -21.02 6.82
CA LEU A 74 -6.66 -21.51 6.42
C LEU A 74 -6.16 -20.99 5.06
N TYR A 75 -7.03 -20.55 4.16
CA TYR A 75 -6.61 -20.14 2.80
C TYR A 75 -7.35 -18.91 2.29
N VAL A 76 -7.97 -18.14 3.19
CA VAL A 76 -8.77 -16.97 2.85
C VAL A 76 -8.43 -15.86 3.85
N THR A 77 -8.45 -14.62 3.39
CA THR A 77 -8.39 -13.39 4.21
C THR A 77 -9.22 -12.32 3.51
N ASP A 78 -9.82 -11.43 4.27
CA ASP A 78 -10.52 -10.23 3.77
C ASP A 78 -9.70 -8.95 3.94
N ASP A 79 -8.42 -9.11 4.32
CA ASP A 79 -7.45 -8.03 4.50
C ASP A 79 -6.40 -7.99 3.36
N PRO A 80 -5.88 -6.80 3.02
CA PRO A 80 -6.31 -5.50 3.52
C PRO A 80 -7.67 -5.08 2.94
N GLY A 81 -8.42 -4.27 3.69
CA GLY A 81 -9.58 -3.56 3.15
C GLY A 81 -9.18 -2.39 2.24
N PHE A 82 -10.19 -1.73 1.66
CA PHE A 82 -10.05 -0.48 0.93
C PHE A 82 -10.87 0.60 1.62
N VAL A 83 -10.25 1.76 1.85
CA VAL A 83 -10.88 2.86 2.57
C VAL A 83 -10.64 4.20 1.87
N ALA A 84 -11.65 5.06 1.86
CA ALA A 84 -11.52 6.46 1.49
C ALA A 84 -12.33 7.30 2.47
N GLY A 85 -11.77 8.42 2.95
CA GLY A 85 -12.48 9.33 3.83
C GLY A 85 -13.50 10.21 3.10
N ASP A 86 -14.34 10.90 3.87
CA ASP A 86 -15.35 11.83 3.33
C ASP A 86 -14.75 12.83 2.34
N GLY A 87 -15.38 12.97 1.18
CA GLY A 87 -14.98 13.89 0.12
C GLY A 87 -13.72 13.47 -0.66
N ALA A 88 -13.11 12.32 -0.36
CA ALA A 88 -11.94 11.84 -1.10
C ALA A 88 -12.27 11.43 -2.54
N LEU A 89 -13.52 11.02 -2.79
CA LEU A 89 -14.02 10.54 -4.07
C LEU A 89 -15.38 11.16 -4.43
N ALA A 90 -15.73 11.15 -5.71
CA ALA A 90 -16.97 11.69 -6.24
C ALA A 90 -18.11 10.67 -6.04
N GLY A 91 -19.15 11.07 -5.31
CA GLY A 91 -20.28 10.20 -4.98
C GLY A 91 -20.95 9.55 -6.20
N GLY A 92 -21.34 8.29 -6.06
CA GLY A 92 -21.94 7.49 -7.13
C GLY A 92 -20.95 6.91 -8.14
N THR A 93 -19.68 7.29 -8.09
CA THR A 93 -18.59 6.61 -8.83
C THR A 93 -18.41 5.19 -8.30
N GLN A 94 -17.93 4.28 -9.13
CA GLN A 94 -17.48 2.97 -8.68
C GLN A 94 -15.95 2.90 -8.75
N ILE A 95 -15.34 2.38 -7.69
CA ILE A 95 -13.91 2.07 -7.64
C ILE A 95 -13.71 0.61 -8.01
N TRP A 96 -12.72 0.38 -8.87
CA TRP A 96 -12.38 -0.93 -9.43
C TRP A 96 -10.87 -1.11 -9.34
N TYR A 97 -10.40 -2.35 -9.44
CA TYR A 97 -8.99 -2.65 -9.65
C TYR A 97 -8.76 -3.25 -11.04
N GLN A 98 -7.51 -3.19 -11.48
CA GLN A 98 -6.96 -3.99 -12.56
C GLN A 98 -5.76 -4.79 -12.05
N GLY A 99 -5.82 -6.12 -12.16
CA GLY A 99 -4.72 -7.04 -11.89
C GLY A 99 -3.68 -7.05 -12.99
N LEU A 100 -2.42 -7.04 -12.60
CA LEU A 100 -1.26 -6.90 -13.49
C LEU A 100 -0.30 -8.09 -13.36
N GLY A 101 0.39 -8.41 -14.45
CA GLY A 101 1.52 -9.34 -14.45
C GLY A 101 1.14 -10.81 -14.18
N THR A 102 1.95 -11.49 -13.37
CA THR A 102 1.78 -12.88 -12.94
C THR A 102 1.94 -12.97 -11.42
N LEU A 103 1.38 -14.02 -10.82
CA LEU A 103 1.61 -14.32 -9.40
C LEU A 103 3.10 -14.52 -9.14
N GLN A 104 3.68 -13.80 -8.19
CA GLN A 104 5.03 -14.07 -7.70
C GLN A 104 4.97 -14.87 -6.40
N ALA A 105 6.03 -15.64 -6.13
CA ALA A 105 6.26 -16.34 -4.88
C ALA A 105 7.68 -16.05 -4.37
N TRP A 106 7.83 -16.02 -3.06
CA TRP A 106 9.12 -15.93 -2.40
C TRP A 106 9.79 -17.30 -2.33
N ASN A 107 10.96 -17.46 -2.96
CA ASN A 107 11.71 -18.72 -2.95
C ASN A 107 12.72 -18.85 -1.79
N GLY A 108 12.71 -17.92 -0.84
CA GLY A 108 13.71 -17.83 0.25
C GLY A 108 14.86 -16.85 -0.01
N SER A 109 15.03 -16.37 -1.25
CA SER A 109 16.08 -15.41 -1.61
C SER A 109 15.67 -14.33 -2.61
N SER A 110 14.70 -14.61 -3.48
CA SER A 110 14.18 -13.65 -4.45
C SER A 110 12.70 -13.90 -4.72
N TRP A 111 12.00 -12.84 -5.15
CA TRP A 111 10.69 -12.95 -5.76
C TRP A 111 10.83 -13.54 -7.16
N VAL A 112 10.09 -14.61 -7.42
CA VAL A 112 10.07 -15.32 -8.70
C VAL A 112 8.64 -15.60 -9.12
N VAL A 113 8.40 -15.89 -10.39
CA VAL A 113 7.08 -16.36 -10.84
C VAL A 113 6.70 -17.63 -10.07
N ALA A 114 5.48 -17.65 -9.52
CA ALA A 114 4.97 -18.78 -8.75
C ALA A 114 4.85 -20.06 -9.60
N SER A 115 4.76 -21.22 -8.95
CA SER A 115 4.51 -22.48 -9.66
C SER A 115 3.11 -22.47 -10.30
N SER A 116 2.91 -23.25 -11.37
CA SER A 116 1.58 -23.42 -11.97
C SER A 116 0.59 -24.21 -11.11
N ALA A 117 1.04 -24.71 -9.96
CA ALA A 117 0.25 -25.49 -9.01
C ALA A 117 -0.34 -24.63 -7.89
N VAL A 118 -0.21 -23.30 -7.95
CA VAL A 118 -0.82 -22.35 -7.02
C VAL A 118 -1.39 -21.13 -7.73
N ALA A 119 -2.49 -20.60 -7.20
CA ALA A 119 -3.11 -19.36 -7.65
C ALA A 119 -3.64 -18.56 -6.47
N VAL A 120 -3.61 -17.23 -6.60
CA VAL A 120 -4.28 -16.30 -5.68
C VAL A 120 -5.51 -15.72 -6.40
N ASN A 121 -6.65 -15.73 -5.74
CA ASN A 121 -7.90 -15.20 -6.28
C ASN A 121 -8.39 -14.03 -5.44
N ILE A 122 -9.00 -13.06 -6.10
CA ILE A 122 -9.78 -11.98 -5.49
C ILE A 122 -11.24 -12.23 -5.86
N LEU A 123 -12.13 -12.33 -4.89
CA LEU A 123 -13.57 -12.27 -5.11
C LEU A 123 -14.02 -10.81 -4.93
N ASP A 124 -14.50 -10.22 -6.02
CA ASP A 124 -14.94 -8.83 -6.02
C ASP A 124 -16.36 -8.67 -5.41
N VAL A 125 -16.79 -7.43 -5.14
CA VAL A 125 -18.12 -7.18 -4.54
C VAL A 125 -19.31 -7.55 -5.43
N LEU A 126 -19.06 -7.90 -6.69
CA LEU A 126 -20.06 -8.38 -7.64
C LEU A 126 -20.06 -9.92 -7.75
N GLY A 127 -19.22 -10.61 -6.97
CA GLY A 127 -19.12 -12.06 -6.95
C GLY A 127 -18.32 -12.63 -8.12
N THR A 128 -17.43 -11.84 -8.73
CA THR A 128 -16.56 -12.26 -9.83
C THR A 128 -15.14 -12.52 -9.32
N TYR A 129 -14.52 -13.59 -9.82
CA TYR A 129 -13.14 -13.92 -9.47
C TYR A 129 -12.15 -13.28 -10.44
N THR A 130 -11.14 -12.61 -9.90
CA THR A 130 -9.88 -12.34 -10.60
C THR A 130 -8.85 -13.37 -10.13
N THR A 131 -8.18 -14.07 -11.06
CA THR A 131 -7.22 -15.14 -10.73
C THR A 131 -5.81 -14.79 -11.17
N PHE A 132 -4.88 -14.71 -10.23
CA PHE A 132 -3.43 -14.58 -10.46
C PHE A 132 -2.77 -15.95 -10.50
N SER A 133 -2.03 -16.21 -11.57
CA SER A 133 -1.31 -17.48 -11.78
C SER A 133 0.09 -17.25 -12.34
N SER A 134 0.84 -18.34 -12.53
CA SER A 134 2.17 -18.31 -13.16
C SER A 134 2.18 -17.83 -14.61
N VAL A 135 1.02 -17.80 -15.29
CA VAL A 135 0.92 -17.43 -16.72
C VAL A 135 0.26 -16.08 -16.96
N GLY A 136 -0.29 -15.45 -15.91
CA GLY A 136 -0.99 -14.18 -16.04
C GLY A 136 -2.18 -14.05 -15.09
N VAL A 137 -2.96 -12.99 -15.33
CA VAL A 137 -4.22 -12.70 -14.64
C VAL A 137 -5.41 -13.03 -15.53
N THR A 138 -6.32 -13.85 -15.04
CA THR A 138 -7.63 -14.11 -15.67
C THR A 138 -8.69 -13.20 -15.04
N ASP A 139 -9.59 -12.67 -15.87
CA ASP A 139 -10.61 -11.69 -15.47
C ASP A 139 -10.00 -10.54 -14.64
N PRO A 140 -9.06 -9.77 -15.24
CA PRO A 140 -8.18 -8.89 -14.50
C PRO A 140 -8.87 -7.65 -13.92
N VAL A 141 -10.16 -7.43 -14.13
CA VAL A 141 -10.85 -6.20 -13.71
C VAL A 141 -12.00 -6.58 -12.77
N GLY A 142 -11.95 -6.11 -11.53
CA GLY A 142 -12.97 -6.37 -10.51
C GLY A 142 -13.40 -5.13 -9.74
N ALA A 143 -14.62 -5.16 -9.19
CA ALA A 143 -15.23 -4.06 -8.47
C ALA A 143 -14.82 -4.05 -6.98
N ILE A 144 -14.48 -2.88 -6.47
CA ILE A 144 -14.15 -2.69 -5.04
C ILE A 144 -15.36 -2.18 -4.29
N ALA A 145 -15.91 -1.04 -4.70
CA ALA A 145 -16.99 -0.38 -3.98
C ALA A 145 -17.71 0.63 -4.87
N GLN A 146 -18.94 0.96 -4.48
CA GLN A 146 -19.62 2.17 -4.95
C GLN A 146 -19.38 3.28 -3.92
N VAL A 147 -18.92 4.44 -4.39
CA VAL A 147 -18.65 5.62 -3.55
C VAL A 147 -19.97 6.17 -3.01
N SER A 148 -20.02 6.38 -1.71
CA SER A 148 -21.17 6.91 -1.00
C SER A 148 -21.49 8.36 -1.44
N GLY A 149 -22.67 8.88 -1.07
CA GLY A 149 -23.01 10.28 -1.30
C GLY A 149 -22.08 11.27 -0.59
N ALA A 150 -21.41 10.85 0.49
CA ALA A 150 -20.41 11.64 1.20
C ALA A 150 -19.00 11.54 0.59
N GLY A 151 -18.78 10.68 -0.39
CA GLY A 151 -17.49 10.55 -1.08
C GLY A 151 -16.51 9.56 -0.45
N ASP A 152 -16.95 8.77 0.52
CA ASP A 152 -16.20 7.72 1.21
C ASP A 152 -16.48 6.33 0.62
N ILE A 153 -15.57 5.40 0.92
CA ILE A 153 -15.75 3.94 0.77
C ILE A 153 -15.13 3.24 1.98
N HIS A 154 -15.70 2.11 2.36
CA HIS A 154 -15.04 1.11 3.21
C HIS A 154 -15.52 -0.26 2.76
N SER A 155 -14.63 -1.05 2.16
CA SER A 155 -14.98 -2.36 1.62
C SER A 155 -13.82 -3.33 1.77
N HIS A 156 -14.15 -4.57 2.10
CA HIS A 156 -13.21 -5.68 2.14
C HIS A 156 -13.55 -6.63 0.99
N LEU A 157 -12.52 -7.17 0.34
CA LEU A 157 -12.64 -8.17 -0.72
C LEU A 157 -12.09 -9.50 -0.20
N ASP A 158 -12.66 -10.62 -0.62
CA ASP A 158 -12.13 -11.91 -0.20
C ASP A 158 -10.94 -12.31 -1.08
N PHE A 159 -9.77 -12.44 -0.48
CA PHE A 159 -8.58 -13.03 -1.08
C PHE A 159 -8.51 -14.50 -0.73
N SER A 160 -8.14 -15.35 -1.68
CA SER A 160 -7.96 -16.78 -1.42
C SER A 160 -6.77 -17.38 -2.14
N ILE A 161 -6.16 -18.41 -1.53
CA ILE A 161 -5.11 -19.20 -2.16
C ILE A 161 -5.62 -20.62 -2.51
N THR A 162 -5.34 -21.06 -3.72
CA THR A 162 -5.84 -22.33 -4.27
C THR A 162 -4.75 -23.09 -5.02
N GLY A 163 -5.00 -24.36 -5.34
CA GLY A 163 -4.07 -25.24 -6.04
C GLY A 163 -3.42 -26.30 -5.14
N ALA A 164 -2.59 -27.15 -5.73
CA ALA A 164 -1.92 -28.25 -5.03
C ALA A 164 -0.78 -27.75 -4.12
N ASP A 165 -0.17 -26.61 -4.44
CA ASP A 165 0.92 -26.01 -3.66
C ASP A 165 0.42 -24.99 -2.62
N ARG A 166 -0.90 -24.82 -2.43
CA ARG A 166 -1.47 -23.85 -1.46
C ARG A 166 -1.06 -24.10 0.00
N ASP A 167 -0.62 -25.32 0.31
CA ASP A 167 -0.15 -25.71 1.63
C ASP A 167 1.32 -25.37 1.89
N VAL A 168 2.07 -25.10 0.81
CA VAL A 168 3.50 -24.80 0.89
C VAL A 168 3.69 -23.41 1.52
N ALA A 169 4.47 -23.38 2.60
CA ALA A 169 4.82 -22.14 3.27
C ALA A 169 5.65 -21.24 2.33
N SER A 170 5.11 -20.06 2.02
CA SER A 170 5.70 -19.08 1.11
C SER A 170 5.09 -17.70 1.37
N ALA A 171 5.69 -16.66 0.79
CA ALA A 171 5.00 -15.40 0.55
C ALA A 171 4.56 -15.35 -0.92
N TYR A 172 3.45 -14.67 -1.20
CA TYR A 172 2.93 -14.45 -2.56
C TYR A 172 2.72 -12.98 -2.82
N LEU A 173 2.98 -12.51 -4.05
CA LEU A 173 2.80 -11.11 -4.42
C LEU A 173 1.84 -11.02 -5.60
N ILE A 174 0.84 -10.14 -5.47
CA ILE A 174 0.03 -9.67 -6.60
C ILE A 174 0.29 -8.18 -6.82
N THR A 175 0.07 -7.74 -8.05
CA THR A 175 0.19 -6.33 -8.42
C THR A 175 -1.14 -5.84 -8.96
N LEU A 176 -1.61 -4.72 -8.43
CA LEU A 176 -2.87 -4.09 -8.78
C LEU A 176 -2.63 -2.64 -9.22
N GLN A 177 -3.61 -2.10 -9.93
CA GLN A 177 -3.77 -0.68 -10.21
C GLN A 177 -5.25 -0.32 -10.00
N LEU A 178 -5.55 0.85 -9.44
CA LEU A 178 -6.93 1.30 -9.29
C LEU A 178 -7.44 1.93 -10.58
N THR A 179 -8.72 1.73 -10.85
CA THR A 179 -9.46 2.37 -11.93
C THR A 179 -10.85 2.77 -11.45
N SER A 180 -11.59 3.51 -12.26
CA SER A 180 -12.93 4.00 -11.91
C SER A 180 -13.93 3.77 -13.02
N ARG A 181 -15.21 3.68 -12.64
CA ARG A 181 -16.34 3.72 -13.55
C ARG A 181 -17.35 4.76 -13.07
N GLY A 182 -18.05 5.38 -14.02
CA GLY A 182 -19.12 6.32 -13.71
C GLY A 182 -20.32 5.65 -13.04
N ASN A 183 -21.32 6.45 -12.70
CA ASN A 183 -22.53 5.96 -12.06
C ASN A 183 -23.21 4.86 -12.89
N GLY A 184 -23.58 3.76 -12.24
CA GLY A 184 -24.13 2.58 -12.92
C GLY A 184 -23.09 1.75 -13.70
N GLY A 185 -21.79 1.98 -13.51
CA GLY A 185 -20.71 1.17 -14.08
C GLY A 185 -20.30 1.55 -15.51
N SER A 186 -20.67 2.74 -15.99
CA SER A 186 -20.33 3.22 -17.33
C SER A 186 -18.85 3.61 -17.47
N LEU A 187 -18.25 3.37 -18.63
CA LEU A 187 -16.94 3.90 -19.01
C LEU A 187 -17.06 5.13 -19.94
N PRO A 188 -16.12 6.09 -19.89
CA PRO A 188 -15.02 6.17 -18.92
C PRO A 188 -15.50 6.55 -17.52
N GLY A 189 -14.74 6.16 -16.50
CA GLY A 189 -14.91 6.70 -15.15
C GLY A 189 -14.40 8.14 -15.04
N PRO A 190 -14.68 8.83 -13.93
CA PRO A 190 -14.25 10.21 -13.71
C PRO A 190 -12.75 10.34 -13.42
N TYR A 191 -12.06 9.25 -13.07
CA TYR A 191 -10.65 9.28 -12.66
C TYR A 191 -9.76 8.48 -13.59
N ALA A 192 -8.57 9.02 -13.84
CA ALA A 192 -7.44 8.27 -14.37
C ALA A 192 -6.97 7.20 -13.37
N MET A 193 -6.31 6.18 -13.90
CA MET A 193 -5.80 5.05 -13.12
C MET A 193 -4.69 5.49 -12.15
N SER A 194 -4.54 4.76 -11.03
CA SER A 194 -3.46 5.01 -10.07
C SER A 194 -2.11 4.54 -10.59
N ASP A 195 -1.03 4.79 -9.85
CA ASP A 195 0.18 3.97 -10.00
C ASP A 195 -0.08 2.52 -9.57
N ALA A 196 0.79 1.60 -9.97
CA ALA A 196 0.73 0.22 -9.52
C ALA A 196 1.12 0.09 -8.04
N PHE A 197 0.55 -0.89 -7.37
CA PHE A 197 0.85 -1.24 -5.99
C PHE A 197 0.80 -2.75 -5.79
N HIS A 198 1.41 -3.22 -4.71
CA HIS A 198 1.55 -4.63 -4.38
C HIS A 198 0.78 -5.00 -3.12
N ILE A 199 0.27 -6.22 -3.09
CA ILE A 199 -0.17 -6.90 -1.87
C ILE A 199 0.67 -8.16 -1.71
N ALA A 200 1.42 -8.23 -0.60
CA ALA A 200 2.22 -9.37 -0.20
C ALA A 200 1.43 -10.21 0.81
N PHE A 201 1.16 -11.47 0.46
CA PHE A 201 0.46 -12.40 1.33
C PHE A 201 1.43 -13.36 1.98
N ASN A 202 1.40 -13.46 3.30
CA ASN A 202 2.03 -14.54 4.04
C ASN A 202 1.16 -15.81 3.95
N ASN A 203 1.74 -16.94 3.55
CA ASN A 203 1.06 -18.24 3.58
C ASN A 203 1.76 -19.21 4.53
N GLY A 204 1.92 -18.81 5.79
CA GLY A 204 2.49 -19.67 6.84
C GLY A 204 4.01 -19.65 6.93
N LEU A 205 4.68 -18.61 6.43
CA LEU A 205 6.03 -18.28 6.88
C LEU A 205 5.95 -17.71 8.31
N GLY A 206 7.03 -17.91 9.08
CA GLY A 206 7.18 -17.19 10.34
C GLY A 206 7.49 -15.72 10.09
N GLU A 207 7.05 -14.84 10.98
CA GLU A 207 7.18 -13.38 10.88
C GLU A 207 8.54 -12.90 10.32
N PRO A 208 9.71 -13.32 10.87
CA PRO A 208 10.97 -12.78 10.38
C PRO A 208 11.31 -13.19 8.94
N ALA A 209 10.77 -14.33 8.48
CA ALA A 209 10.96 -14.79 7.11
C ALA A 209 10.03 -14.06 6.13
N PHE A 210 8.81 -13.72 6.57
CA PHE A 210 7.88 -12.93 5.77
C PHE A 210 8.37 -11.48 5.63
N GLU A 211 8.77 -10.85 6.73
CA GLU A 211 9.38 -9.51 6.74
C GLU A 211 10.66 -9.44 5.90
N SER A 212 11.46 -10.51 5.90
CA SER A 212 12.62 -10.59 5.01
C SER A 212 12.23 -10.66 3.53
N ALA A 213 11.08 -11.26 3.18
CA ALA A 213 10.59 -11.32 1.82
C ALA A 213 10.08 -9.93 1.38
N VAL A 214 9.30 -9.25 2.22
CA VAL A 214 8.82 -7.89 1.99
C VAL A 214 9.99 -6.92 1.87
N GLY A 215 10.96 -6.98 2.78
CA GLY A 215 12.17 -6.15 2.73
C GLY A 215 13.00 -6.33 1.46
N ALA A 216 12.92 -7.49 0.78
CA ALA A 216 13.59 -7.71 -0.49
C ALA A 216 12.96 -6.90 -1.66
N LEU A 217 11.70 -6.47 -1.56
CA LEU A 217 11.06 -5.56 -2.53
C LEU A 217 11.58 -4.13 -2.42
N MET A 218 12.05 -3.76 -1.23
CA MET A 218 12.59 -2.43 -0.92
C MET A 218 14.08 -2.32 -1.23
N ALA A 219 14.76 -3.46 -1.41
CA ALA A 219 16.18 -3.50 -1.69
C ALA A 219 16.48 -2.86 -3.06
N PRO A 220 17.50 -1.99 -3.18
CA PRO A 220 17.88 -1.41 -4.46
C PRO A 220 18.13 -2.52 -5.49
N VAL A 221 17.54 -2.37 -6.68
CA VAL A 221 17.83 -3.27 -7.80
C VAL A 221 19.33 -3.19 -8.08
N PRO A 222 20.10 -4.29 -7.97
CA PRO A 222 21.53 -4.24 -8.24
C PRO A 222 21.74 -3.88 -9.71
N GLU A 223 22.28 -2.70 -9.99
CA GLU A 223 22.58 -2.19 -11.34
C GLU A 223 23.91 -2.78 -11.84
N PRO A 224 23.95 -3.92 -12.57
CA PRO A 224 25.22 -4.55 -12.93
C PRO A 224 26.01 -3.66 -13.92
N GLN A 225 25.28 -2.82 -14.66
CA GLN A 225 25.80 -1.94 -15.70
C GLN A 225 26.44 -0.68 -15.13
N ALA A 226 26.00 -0.20 -13.96
CA ALA A 226 26.62 0.94 -13.28
C ALA A 226 28.08 0.62 -12.90
N TYR A 227 28.33 -0.59 -12.40
CA TYR A 227 29.68 -1.06 -12.10
C TYR A 227 30.53 -1.21 -13.36
N ALA A 228 29.95 -1.76 -14.44
CA ALA A 228 30.65 -1.91 -15.71
C ALA A 228 31.02 -0.55 -16.34
N LEU A 229 30.11 0.43 -16.30
CA LEU A 229 30.34 1.78 -16.83
C LEU A 229 31.31 2.58 -15.96
N MET A 230 31.25 2.43 -14.64
CA MET A 230 32.23 3.02 -13.72
C MET A 230 33.64 2.47 -13.99
N LEU A 231 33.79 1.14 -14.12
CA LEU A 231 35.07 0.51 -14.44
C LEU A 231 35.58 0.92 -15.83
N ALA A 232 34.70 1.00 -16.82
CA ALA A 232 35.05 1.49 -18.16
C ALA A 232 35.50 2.95 -18.12
N GLY A 233 34.79 3.81 -17.39
CA GLY A 233 35.14 5.23 -17.20
C GLY A 233 36.50 5.41 -16.53
N LEU A 234 36.76 4.70 -15.43
CA LEU A 234 38.05 4.73 -14.74
C LEU A 234 39.21 4.22 -15.64
N SER A 235 38.94 3.20 -16.46
CA SER A 235 39.92 2.66 -17.41
C SER A 235 40.28 3.67 -18.50
N LEU A 236 39.29 4.39 -19.04
CA LEU A 236 39.50 5.45 -20.03
C LEU A 236 40.28 6.64 -19.45
N LEU A 237 39.94 7.08 -18.23
CA LEU A 237 40.67 8.14 -17.52
C LEU A 237 42.13 7.75 -17.28
N GLY A 238 42.38 6.52 -16.81
CA GLY A 238 43.75 6.02 -16.61
C GLY A 238 44.56 5.90 -17.91
N ALA A 239 43.91 5.61 -19.05
CA ALA A 239 44.57 5.61 -20.35
C ALA A 239 44.91 7.04 -20.83
N ALA A 240 43.99 7.99 -20.65
CA ALA A 240 44.18 9.39 -21.01
C ALA A 240 45.31 10.05 -20.19
N MET A 241 45.36 9.81 -18.88
CA MET A 241 46.42 10.34 -18.00
C MET A 241 47.80 9.79 -18.36
N ARG A 242 47.90 8.52 -18.76
CA ARG A 242 49.16 7.92 -19.23
C ARG A 242 49.64 8.54 -20.54
N ARG A 243 48.73 8.87 -21.46
CA ARG A 243 49.07 9.56 -22.71
C ARG A 243 49.56 10.99 -22.46
N ALA A 244 48.94 11.72 -21.53
CA ALA A 244 49.32 13.09 -21.20
C ALA A 244 50.71 13.22 -20.53
N LYS A 245 51.22 12.15 -19.91
CA LYS A 245 52.56 12.12 -19.30
C LYS A 245 53.68 11.70 -20.26
N ALA A 246 53.33 11.16 -21.43
CA ALA A 246 54.26 10.58 -22.40
C ALA A 246 54.54 11.50 -23.61
N GLY A 247 53.94 12.68 -23.67
CA GLY A 247 54.24 13.74 -24.64
C GLY A 247 54.70 14.99 -23.92
#